data_AF-G3HZH3-F1
#
_entry.id   AF-G3HZH3-F1
#
_cell.length_a   1.000
_cell.length_b   1.000
_cell.length_c   1.000
_cell.angle_alpha   90.00
_cell.angle_beta   90.00
_cell.angle_gamma   90.00
#
_symmetry.space_group_name_H-M   'P 1'
#
loop_
_entity.id
_entity.type
_entity.pdbx_description
1 polymer ?
#
loop_
_entity_poly.entity_id
_entity_poly.type
_entity_poly.pdbx_seq_one_letter_code
_entity_poly.pdbx_strand_id
1 'polypeptide(L)'
;MAENDVDNELLDYEDDEVETAAGGDGTEAPAKKDVKGSYVSIHSSGFRDFLLKPELLRAIVDCGFEHPSEVQHECIPQAILGMDVLCQAKSGMGKTAVFVLATLQQLEPITGQVSVLVMCHTRELAFQISKEYERFSKYMPNVKVAVFFGGLSIKKDEEVLKKNCPHIVVGTPGRILALARNKSLNLKHIKHFILDECDKMLEQLDMRRDVQEIFRMTPHEKQVMMFSATLSKEIRPVCRKFMQDVAWSLQLELLFPETQTCQWQESKTGTVSQVAGPVQKKNRQTAP
;
A
#
# COMPACT_ATOMS: atom_id res chain seq x y z
N MET A 1 -51.59 26.57 -38.56
CA MET A 1 -50.52 27.21 -37.78
C MET A 1 -50.63 26.61 -36.38
N ALA A 2 -50.14 25.40 -36.06
CA ALA A 2 -48.76 24.86 -36.20
C ALA A 2 -47.75 25.88 -35.66
N GLU A 3 -46.90 25.62 -34.66
CA GLU A 3 -46.33 24.37 -34.11
C GLU A 3 -45.50 24.71 -32.84
N ASN A 4 -45.36 23.74 -31.91
CA ASN A 4 -44.09 23.28 -31.30
C ASN A 4 -44.32 22.69 -29.89
N ASP A 5 -44.54 21.37 -29.87
CA ASP A 5 -44.29 20.51 -28.71
C ASP A 5 -42.98 19.74 -28.92
N VAL A 6 -42.29 19.55 -27.81
CA VAL A 6 -41.03 18.85 -27.63
C VAL A 6 -41.32 17.36 -27.48
N ASP A 7 -40.67 16.47 -28.23
CA ASP A 7 -40.60 15.07 -27.83
C ASP A 7 -39.30 14.36 -28.26
N ASN A 8 -38.86 13.51 -27.33
CA ASN A 8 -37.71 12.61 -27.30
C ASN A 8 -37.43 11.85 -28.61
N GLU A 9 -36.19 11.93 -29.09
CA GLU A 9 -35.57 10.88 -29.91
C GLU A 9 -34.66 10.03 -29.01
N LEU A 10 -35.18 8.88 -28.56
CA LEU A 10 -34.38 7.76 -28.07
C LEU A 10 -34.09 6.85 -29.27
N LEU A 11 -32.82 6.72 -29.64
CA LEU A 11 -32.37 5.85 -30.73
C LEU A 11 -32.15 4.43 -30.19
N ASP A 12 -33.05 3.54 -30.55
CA ASP A 12 -32.87 2.09 -30.48
C ASP A 12 -31.87 1.66 -31.57
N TYR A 13 -30.81 0.94 -31.19
CA TYR A 13 -29.97 0.21 -32.14
C TYR A 13 -29.82 -1.24 -31.67
N GLU A 14 -29.96 -2.11 -32.66
CA GLU A 14 -30.40 -3.50 -32.62
C GLU A 14 -29.32 -4.49 -32.16
N ASP A 15 -29.79 -5.60 -31.56
CA ASP A 15 -29.02 -6.81 -31.25
C ASP A 15 -28.70 -7.58 -32.55
N ASP A 16 -27.42 -7.71 -32.90
CA ASP A 16 -26.98 -8.61 -33.98
C ASP A 16 -26.88 -10.06 -33.45
N GLU A 17 -27.93 -10.85 -33.69
CA GLU A 17 -27.88 -12.32 -33.67
C GLU A 17 -27.28 -12.85 -34.98
N VAL A 18 -26.27 -13.73 -34.88
CA VAL A 18 -25.78 -14.52 -36.03
C VAL A 18 -26.24 -15.97 -35.87
N GLU A 19 -27.17 -16.37 -36.75
CA GLU A 19 -27.61 -17.75 -36.95
C GLU A 19 -26.50 -18.65 -37.51
N THR A 20 -26.43 -19.90 -37.05
CA THR A 20 -25.97 -21.03 -37.89
C THR A 20 -26.87 -22.25 -37.68
N ALA A 21 -27.21 -22.87 -38.82
CA ALA A 21 -28.32 -23.81 -39.01
C ALA A 21 -28.06 -25.26 -38.55
N ALA A 22 -29.17 -26.00 -38.44
CA ALA A 22 -29.36 -27.32 -37.87
C ALA A 22 -28.89 -28.53 -38.71
N GLY A 23 -28.61 -29.64 -38.01
CA GLY A 23 -28.60 -31.02 -38.52
C GLY A 23 -28.49 -32.00 -37.35
N GLY A 24 -29.52 -32.81 -37.10
CA GLY A 24 -29.63 -33.67 -35.91
C GLY A 24 -29.18 -35.12 -36.10
N ASP A 25 -28.86 -35.80 -34.99
CA ASP A 25 -29.38 -37.12 -34.62
C ASP A 25 -29.11 -37.39 -33.12
N GLY A 26 -29.97 -38.18 -32.47
CA GLY A 26 -30.06 -38.28 -31.01
C GLY A 26 -28.97 -39.10 -30.31
N THR A 27 -28.75 -38.80 -29.03
CA THR A 27 -28.50 -39.77 -27.94
C THR A 27 -28.47 -39.06 -26.57
N GLU A 28 -28.85 -39.80 -25.53
CA GLU A 28 -29.27 -39.37 -24.19
C GLU A 28 -28.21 -38.64 -23.34
N ALA A 29 -28.71 -37.75 -22.46
CA ALA A 29 -27.96 -37.01 -21.45
C ALA A 29 -27.39 -37.90 -20.33
N PRO A 30 -26.42 -37.37 -19.55
CA PRO A 30 -26.76 -37.16 -18.15
C PRO A 30 -26.41 -35.76 -17.62
N ALA A 31 -27.32 -35.28 -16.77
CA ALA A 31 -27.33 -33.98 -16.11
C ALA A 31 -26.06 -33.68 -15.30
N LYS A 32 -25.49 -32.49 -15.49
CA LYS A 32 -24.60 -31.84 -14.53
C LYS A 32 -25.31 -30.65 -13.90
N LYS A 33 -25.42 -30.73 -12.57
CA LYS A 33 -25.99 -29.70 -11.69
C LYS A 33 -25.22 -28.38 -11.84
N ASP A 34 -25.94 -27.32 -12.19
CA ASP A 34 -25.49 -25.95 -12.04
C ASP A 34 -25.26 -25.62 -10.57
N VAL A 35 -23.99 -25.41 -10.20
CA VAL A 35 -23.64 -24.74 -8.97
C VAL A 35 -23.68 -23.23 -9.28
N LYS A 36 -24.77 -22.57 -8.88
CA LYS A 36 -24.85 -21.11 -8.77
C LYS A 36 -23.88 -20.63 -7.69
N GLY A 37 -22.61 -20.55 -8.04
CA GLY A 37 -21.63 -19.70 -7.36
C GLY A 37 -21.71 -18.32 -7.98
N SER A 38 -22.23 -17.36 -7.23
CA SER A 38 -22.06 -15.93 -7.52
C SER A 38 -20.58 -15.59 -7.46
N TYR A 39 -19.86 -15.83 -8.56
CA TYR A 39 -18.53 -15.29 -8.77
C TYR A 39 -18.75 -13.83 -9.10
N VAL A 40 -18.57 -12.96 -8.10
CA VAL A 40 -18.39 -11.54 -8.36
C VAL A 40 -17.13 -11.46 -9.21
N SER A 41 -17.31 -11.18 -10.49
CA SER A 41 -16.25 -10.80 -11.41
C SER A 41 -15.64 -9.51 -10.89
N ILE A 42 -14.67 -9.65 -9.98
CA ILE A 42 -13.71 -8.58 -9.71
C ILE A 42 -13.09 -8.31 -11.07
N HIS A 43 -13.42 -7.17 -11.68
CA HIS A 43 -12.64 -6.64 -12.80
C HIS A 43 -11.18 -6.85 -12.43
N SER A 44 -10.37 -7.50 -13.29
CA SER A 44 -8.94 -7.65 -13.05
C SER A 44 -8.30 -6.26 -13.09
N SER A 45 -8.47 -5.49 -12.03
CA SER A 45 -7.95 -4.14 -11.91
C SER A 45 -6.47 -4.28 -11.59
N GLY A 46 -5.65 -3.98 -12.59
CA GLY A 46 -4.20 -4.03 -12.47
C GLY A 46 -3.69 -2.73 -11.86
N PHE A 47 -2.40 -2.69 -11.52
CA PHE A 47 -1.74 -1.43 -11.13
C PHE A 47 -1.83 -0.32 -12.20
N ARG A 48 -2.15 -0.67 -13.45
CA ARG A 48 -2.36 0.27 -14.55
C ARG A 48 -3.56 1.19 -14.32
N ASP A 49 -4.55 0.73 -13.55
CA ASP A 49 -5.79 1.50 -13.30
C ASP A 49 -5.59 2.61 -12.26
N PHE A 50 -4.48 2.58 -11.53
CA PHE A 50 -4.12 3.63 -10.57
C PHE A 50 -3.49 4.88 -11.20
N LEU A 51 -3.40 4.95 -12.54
CA LEU A 51 -2.85 6.10 -13.28
C LEU A 51 -1.46 6.54 -12.80
N LEU A 52 -0.60 5.55 -12.50
CA LEU A 52 0.76 5.78 -12.05
C LEU A 52 1.68 6.24 -13.20
N LYS A 53 2.77 6.92 -12.84
CA LYS A 53 3.86 7.29 -13.75
C LYS A 53 4.35 6.06 -14.54
N PRO A 54 4.64 6.18 -15.85
CA PRO A 54 5.09 5.06 -16.68
C PRO A 54 6.32 4.33 -16.13
N GLU A 55 7.26 5.07 -15.54
CA GLU A 55 8.48 4.55 -14.92
C GLU A 55 8.15 3.65 -13.72
N LEU A 56 7.14 4.04 -12.93
CA LEU A 56 6.67 3.30 -11.76
C LEU A 56 5.93 2.03 -12.18
N LEU A 57 5.03 2.12 -13.16
CA LEU A 57 4.33 0.96 -13.71
C LEU A 57 5.30 -0.09 -14.26
N ARG A 58 6.35 0.36 -14.96
CA ARG A 58 7.41 -0.54 -15.44
C ARG A 58 8.15 -1.22 -14.30
N ALA A 59 8.48 -0.50 -13.22
CA ALA A 59 9.15 -1.08 -12.06
C ALA A 59 8.26 -2.11 -11.32
N ILE A 60 6.96 -1.86 -11.24
CA ILE A 60 5.97 -2.78 -10.64
C ILE A 60 5.93 -4.11 -11.41
N VAL A 61 5.84 -4.05 -12.75
CA VAL A 61 5.82 -5.24 -13.62
C VAL A 61 7.12 -6.03 -13.49
N ASP A 62 8.28 -5.36 -13.51
CA ASP A 62 9.60 -5.99 -13.31
C ASP A 62 9.73 -6.72 -11.96
N CYS A 63 9.02 -6.23 -10.94
CA CYS A 63 8.99 -6.85 -9.63
C CYS A 63 8.01 -8.03 -9.53
N GLY A 64 7.27 -8.34 -10.61
CA GLY A 64 6.30 -9.44 -10.67
C GLY A 64 4.97 -9.14 -10.00
N PHE A 65 4.62 -7.86 -9.78
CA PHE A 65 3.33 -7.47 -9.23
C PHE A 65 2.31 -7.29 -10.35
N GLU A 66 1.41 -8.26 -10.51
CA GLU A 66 0.35 -8.21 -11.53
C GLU A 66 -0.98 -7.74 -10.94
N HIS A 67 -1.34 -8.25 -9.76
CA HIS A 67 -2.60 -7.97 -9.09
C HIS A 67 -2.37 -7.25 -7.76
N PRO A 68 -2.98 -6.06 -7.55
CA PRO A 68 -2.91 -5.37 -6.27
C PRO A 68 -3.68 -6.15 -5.20
N SER A 69 -3.19 -6.14 -3.96
CA SER A 69 -3.95 -6.64 -2.82
C SER A 69 -5.13 -5.73 -2.50
N GLU A 70 -6.12 -6.22 -1.73
CA GLU A 70 -7.27 -5.41 -1.31
C GLU A 70 -6.85 -4.10 -0.61
N VAL A 71 -5.87 -4.17 0.29
CA VAL A 71 -5.36 -2.96 0.96
C VAL A 71 -4.71 -1.99 -0.02
N GLN A 72 -4.06 -2.49 -1.08
CA GLN A 72 -3.48 -1.65 -2.10
C GLN A 72 -4.56 -1.00 -2.98
N HIS A 73 -5.55 -1.78 -3.40
CA HIS A 73 -6.67 -1.31 -4.21
C HIS A 73 -7.44 -0.19 -3.52
N GLU A 74 -7.67 -0.33 -2.20
CA GLU A 74 -8.41 0.66 -1.42
C GLU A 74 -7.53 1.87 -1.03
N CYS A 75 -6.29 1.64 -0.59
CA CYS A 75 -5.44 2.73 -0.08
C CYS A 75 -4.74 3.55 -1.17
N ILE A 76 -4.26 2.94 -2.27
CA ILE A 76 -3.39 3.61 -3.23
C ILE A 76 -4.08 4.81 -3.91
N PRO A 77 -5.33 4.71 -4.41
CA PRO A 77 -5.99 5.84 -5.05
C PRO A 77 -6.12 7.05 -4.11
N GLN A 78 -6.52 6.81 -2.85
CA GLN A 78 -6.64 7.86 -1.83
C GLN A 78 -5.28 8.45 -1.46
N ALA A 79 -4.26 7.60 -1.31
CA ALA A 79 -2.91 8.02 -0.97
C ALA A 79 -2.27 8.86 -2.08
N ILE A 80 -2.49 8.57 -3.36
CA ILE A 80 -1.98 9.34 -4.50
C ILE A 80 -2.55 10.76 -4.53
N LEU A 81 -3.80 10.92 -4.09
CA LEU A 81 -4.47 12.23 -4.02
C LEU A 81 -3.97 13.10 -2.85
N GLY A 82 -2.97 12.65 -2.08
CA GLY A 82 -2.40 13.40 -0.97
C GLY A 82 -3.22 13.34 0.32
N MET A 83 -4.21 12.45 0.41
CA MET A 83 -5.05 12.32 1.61
C MET A 83 -4.30 11.64 2.76
N ASP A 84 -4.59 12.01 4.00
CA ASP A 84 -4.09 11.32 5.18
C ASP A 84 -4.67 9.90 5.26
N VAL A 85 -3.84 8.92 5.59
CA VAL A 85 -4.23 7.50 5.62
C VAL A 85 -3.92 6.90 6.98
N LEU A 86 -4.93 6.32 7.63
CA LEU A 86 -4.75 5.40 8.74
C LEU A 86 -5.17 3.99 8.29
N CYS A 87 -4.18 3.10 8.14
CA CYS A 87 -4.39 1.77 7.58
C CYS A 87 -4.06 0.67 8.60
N GLN A 88 -5.03 -0.21 8.82
CA GLN A 88 -4.83 -1.47 9.55
C GLN A 88 -5.05 -2.67 8.63
N ALA A 89 -3.99 -3.44 8.41
CA ALA A 89 -4.06 -4.67 7.62
C ALA A 89 -3.02 -5.69 8.09
N LYS A 90 -3.28 -6.98 7.91
CA LYS A 90 -2.40 -8.08 8.33
C LYS A 90 -1.00 -7.98 7.69
N SER A 91 -0.02 -8.64 8.31
CA SER A 91 1.32 -8.76 7.71
C SER A 91 1.25 -9.49 6.36
N GLY A 92 2.12 -9.13 5.43
CA GLY A 92 2.13 -9.70 4.07
C GLY A 92 1.08 -9.15 3.10
N MET A 93 0.18 -8.27 3.53
CA MET A 93 -0.84 -7.66 2.65
C MET A 93 -0.28 -6.55 1.73
N GLY A 94 1.02 -6.25 1.79
CA GLY A 94 1.62 -5.23 0.91
C GLY A 94 1.43 -3.77 1.34
N LYS A 95 1.25 -3.51 2.65
CA LYS A 95 1.15 -2.15 3.22
C LYS A 95 2.32 -1.25 2.83
N THR A 96 3.54 -1.78 2.83
CA THR A 96 4.74 -1.03 2.46
C THR A 96 4.68 -0.49 1.03
N ALA A 97 4.22 -1.32 0.08
CA ALA A 97 4.08 -0.90 -1.30
C ALA A 97 3.05 0.23 -1.46
N VAL A 98 2.01 0.31 -0.61
CA VAL A 98 1.03 1.40 -0.67
C VAL A 98 1.72 2.76 -0.56
N PHE A 99 2.45 3.00 0.52
CA PHE A 99 3.06 4.31 0.72
C PHE A 99 4.31 4.50 -0.15
N VAL A 100 5.04 3.44 -0.49
CA VAL A 100 6.18 3.55 -1.41
C VAL A 100 5.72 4.01 -2.79
N LEU A 101 4.69 3.36 -3.34
CA LEU A 101 4.14 3.73 -4.65
C LEU A 101 3.47 5.11 -4.62
N ALA A 102 2.66 5.38 -3.60
CA ALA A 102 1.98 6.67 -3.48
C ALA A 102 2.96 7.85 -3.35
N THR A 103 4.02 7.70 -2.54
CA THR A 103 5.01 8.77 -2.38
C THR A 103 5.89 8.93 -3.61
N LEU A 104 6.32 7.84 -4.28
CA LEU A 104 7.06 7.94 -5.54
C LEU A 104 6.24 8.58 -6.65
N GLN A 105 4.92 8.29 -6.68
CA GLN A 105 4.00 8.93 -7.61
C GLN A 105 3.94 10.45 -7.39
N GLN A 106 3.79 10.89 -6.15
CA GLN A 106 3.69 12.31 -5.79
C GLN A 106 5.05 13.03 -5.72
N LEU A 107 6.15 12.28 -5.74
CA LEU A 107 7.48 12.83 -5.55
C LEU A 107 7.86 13.79 -6.69
N GLU A 108 8.26 14.98 -6.28
CA GLU A 108 8.94 15.99 -7.08
C GLU A 108 10.38 16.14 -6.54
N PRO A 109 11.38 15.48 -7.14
CA PRO A 109 12.73 15.50 -6.62
C PRO A 109 13.37 16.88 -6.72
N ILE A 110 13.71 17.48 -5.58
CA ILE A 110 14.48 18.73 -5.50
C ILE A 110 15.84 18.42 -4.89
N THR A 111 16.91 18.71 -5.63
CA THR A 111 18.29 18.42 -5.18
C THR A 111 18.58 19.12 -3.86
N GLY A 112 19.08 18.37 -2.88
CA GLY A 112 19.44 18.92 -1.57
C GLY A 112 18.28 18.95 -0.56
N GLN A 113 17.07 18.53 -0.93
CA GLN A 113 15.90 18.58 -0.05
C GLN A 113 15.32 17.18 0.19
N VAL A 114 15.00 16.91 1.46
CA VAL A 114 14.23 15.73 1.86
C VAL A 114 12.75 16.12 1.81
N SER A 115 11.95 15.38 1.05
CA SER A 115 10.50 15.58 0.90
C SER A 115 9.68 14.45 1.52
N VAL A 116 10.25 13.25 1.64
CA VAL A 116 9.59 12.08 2.23
C VAL A 116 10.38 11.62 3.45
N LEU A 117 9.69 11.50 4.58
CA LEU A 117 10.22 10.90 5.80
C LEU A 117 9.40 9.67 6.17
N VAL A 118 10.05 8.52 6.23
CA VAL A 118 9.46 7.26 6.73
C VAL A 118 10.14 6.87 8.02
N MET A 119 9.36 6.58 9.05
CA MET A 119 9.87 6.03 10.30
C MET A 119 9.21 4.69 10.63
N CYS A 120 10.00 3.81 11.22
CA CYS A 120 9.56 2.50 11.68
C CYS A 120 10.28 2.10 12.98
N HIS A 121 9.77 1.05 13.65
CA HIS A 121 10.27 0.64 14.95
C HIS A 121 11.65 -0.02 14.91
N THR A 122 11.88 -0.93 13.95
CA THR A 122 13.10 -1.75 13.88
C THR A 122 14.07 -1.31 12.79
N ARG A 123 15.35 -1.67 12.94
CA ARG A 123 16.42 -1.30 11.99
C ARG A 123 16.32 -2.11 10.71
N GLU A 124 15.94 -3.37 10.88
CA GLU A 124 15.74 -4.36 9.83
C GLU A 124 14.60 -3.93 8.91
N LEU A 125 13.48 -3.49 9.49
CA LEU A 125 12.35 -2.96 8.73
C LEU A 125 12.73 -1.68 7.96
N ALA A 126 13.51 -0.79 8.57
CA ALA A 126 13.98 0.43 7.89
C ALA A 126 14.79 0.09 6.63
N PHE A 127 15.67 -0.92 6.71
CA PHE A 127 16.46 -1.39 5.58
C PHE A 127 15.59 -2.07 4.51
N GLN A 128 14.60 -2.88 4.92
CA GLN A 128 13.64 -3.49 4.00
C GLN A 128 12.85 -2.42 3.23
N ILE A 129 12.31 -1.42 3.93
CA ILE A 129 11.59 -0.29 3.32
C ILE A 129 12.50 0.46 2.34
N SER A 130 13.77 0.72 2.69
CA SER A 130 14.68 1.39 1.75
C SER A 130 14.94 0.56 0.49
N LYS A 131 14.99 -0.78 0.61
CA LYS A 131 15.10 -1.67 -0.56
C LYS A 131 13.85 -1.69 -1.41
N GLU A 132 12.66 -1.60 -0.81
CA GLU A 132 11.42 -1.44 -1.59
C GLU A 132 11.43 -0.13 -2.38
N TYR A 133 11.86 0.98 -1.78
CA TYR A 133 12.03 2.23 -2.53
C TYR A 133 13.03 2.07 -3.68
N GLU A 134 14.19 1.45 -3.47
CA GLU A 134 15.17 1.20 -4.54
C GLU A 134 14.58 0.35 -5.68
N ARG A 135 13.80 -0.69 -5.35
CA ARG A 135 13.14 -1.56 -6.34
C ARG A 135 12.15 -0.78 -7.21
N PHE A 136 11.26 -0.02 -6.60
CA PHE A 136 10.20 0.72 -7.32
C PHE A 136 10.71 2.01 -7.99
N SER A 137 11.85 2.56 -7.54
CA SER A 137 12.51 3.71 -8.17
C SER A 137 13.57 3.33 -9.21
N LYS A 138 13.66 2.05 -9.61
CA LYS A 138 14.63 1.53 -10.60
C LYS A 138 14.72 2.37 -11.88
N TYR A 139 13.60 2.89 -12.36
CA TYR A 139 13.51 3.71 -13.57
C TYR A 139 13.42 5.21 -13.30
N MET A 140 13.71 5.65 -12.07
CA MET A 140 13.70 7.05 -11.64
C MET A 140 15.10 7.46 -11.14
N PRO A 141 16.09 7.67 -12.03
CA PRO A 141 17.50 7.80 -11.66
C PRO A 141 17.83 9.01 -10.76
N ASN A 142 16.95 10.02 -10.76
CA ASN A 142 17.11 11.20 -9.93
C ASN A 142 16.63 10.98 -8.49
N VAL A 143 15.88 9.92 -8.20
CA VAL A 143 15.38 9.63 -6.85
C VAL A 143 16.51 9.05 -6.01
N LYS A 144 16.63 9.55 -4.78
CA LYS A 144 17.69 9.18 -3.85
C LYS A 144 17.06 8.84 -2.52
N VAL A 145 17.43 7.69 -1.98
CA VAL A 145 16.92 7.15 -0.72
C VAL A 145 18.11 6.95 0.20
N ALA A 146 17.98 7.32 1.47
CA ALA A 146 18.94 6.94 2.49
C ALA A 146 18.23 6.35 3.71
N VAL A 147 18.91 5.44 4.39
CA VAL A 147 18.44 4.81 5.63
C VAL A 147 19.33 5.22 6.81
N PHE A 148 18.72 5.65 7.91
CA PHE A 148 19.44 6.07 9.11
C PHE A 148 18.88 5.38 10.36
N PHE A 149 19.73 4.63 11.05
CA PHE A 149 19.38 3.95 12.30
C PHE A 149 20.55 3.87 13.28
N GLY A 150 20.23 3.59 14.55
CA GLY A 150 21.21 3.44 15.64
C GLY A 150 22.26 2.34 15.43
N GLY A 151 23.37 2.40 16.16
CA GLY A 151 24.41 1.36 16.15
C GLY A 151 25.60 1.61 15.21
N LEU A 152 25.49 2.59 14.30
CA LEU A 152 26.62 3.12 13.52
C LEU A 152 26.94 4.55 13.92
N SER A 153 28.15 5.02 13.61
CA SER A 153 28.56 6.40 13.88
C SER A 153 27.67 7.40 13.14
N ILE A 154 27.06 8.33 13.87
CA ILE A 154 26.21 9.39 13.32
C ILE A 154 26.96 10.27 12.31
N LYS A 155 28.28 10.40 12.44
CA LYS A 155 29.12 11.19 11.52
C LYS A 155 29.05 10.72 10.07
N LYS A 156 28.84 9.42 9.85
CA LYS A 156 28.66 8.88 8.49
C LYS A 156 27.34 9.36 7.89
N ASP A 157 26.27 9.40 8.69
CA ASP A 157 24.96 9.88 8.26
C ASP A 157 25.02 11.40 7.97
N GLU A 158 25.70 12.18 8.82
CA GLU A 158 25.94 13.61 8.60
C GLU A 158 26.69 13.86 7.28
N GLU A 159 27.69 13.03 6.96
CA GLU A 159 28.45 13.12 5.71
C GLU A 159 27.58 12.82 4.49
N VAL A 160 26.72 11.79 4.56
CA VAL A 160 25.75 11.46 3.50
C VAL A 160 24.82 12.64 3.26
N LEU A 161 24.24 13.21 4.32
CA LEU A 161 23.32 14.35 4.22
C LEU A 161 24.01 15.59 3.62
N LYS A 162 25.28 15.82 3.96
CA LYS A 162 26.04 16.98 3.46
C LYS A 162 26.47 16.82 2.00
N LYS A 163 26.92 15.64 1.58
CA LYS A 163 27.48 15.40 0.25
C LYS A 163 26.44 14.96 -0.77
N ASN A 164 25.48 14.16 -0.34
CA ASN A 164 24.50 13.50 -1.20
C ASN A 164 23.14 13.41 -0.51
N CYS A 165 22.57 14.58 -0.20
CA CYS A 165 21.27 14.68 0.46
C CYS A 165 20.21 13.90 -0.34
N PRO A 166 19.52 12.92 0.29
CA PRO A 166 18.48 12.13 -0.36
C PRO A 166 17.16 12.91 -0.46
N HIS A 167 16.27 12.46 -1.32
CA HIS A 167 14.89 12.96 -1.40
C HIS A 167 13.98 12.24 -0.40
N ILE A 168 14.30 10.97 -0.13
CA ILE A 168 13.56 10.07 0.74
C ILE A 168 14.47 9.61 1.87
N VAL A 169 14.03 9.81 3.11
CA VAL A 169 14.73 9.34 4.31
C VAL A 169 13.88 8.28 4.99
N VAL A 170 14.48 7.12 5.28
CA VAL A 170 13.89 6.04 6.07
C VAL A 170 14.71 5.89 7.35
N GLY A 171 14.10 5.71 8.52
CA GLY A 171 14.91 5.50 9.71
C GLY A 171 14.16 5.25 11.00
N THR A 172 14.93 5.04 12.07
CA THR A 172 14.37 4.89 13.42
C THR A 172 14.26 6.26 14.13
N PRO A 173 13.21 6.49 14.95
CA PRO A 173 12.96 7.81 15.54
C PRO A 173 14.18 8.42 16.26
N GLY A 174 14.85 7.65 17.12
CA GLY A 174 16.00 8.16 17.89
C GLY A 174 17.16 8.66 17.01
N ARG A 175 17.45 8.01 15.88
CA ARG A 175 18.52 8.45 14.96
C ARG A 175 18.07 9.67 14.15
N ILE A 176 16.85 9.65 13.62
CA ILE A 176 16.29 10.77 12.87
C ILE A 176 16.23 12.04 13.73
N LEU A 177 15.78 11.92 14.98
CA LEU A 177 15.74 13.03 15.92
C LEU A 177 17.14 13.60 16.20
N ALA A 178 18.14 12.74 16.42
CA ALA A 178 19.51 13.19 16.65
C ALA A 178 20.07 14.00 15.46
N LEU A 179 19.83 13.54 14.23
CA LEU A 179 20.22 14.23 13.00
C LEU A 179 19.43 15.53 12.76
N ALA A 180 18.17 15.58 13.17
CA ALA A 180 17.37 16.79 13.08
C ALA A 180 17.81 17.84 14.11
N ARG A 181 18.09 17.42 15.36
CA ARG A 181 18.54 18.30 16.45
C ARG A 181 19.89 18.94 16.16
N ASN A 182 20.85 18.17 15.65
CA ASN A 182 22.17 18.69 15.27
C ASN A 182 22.18 19.46 13.94
N LYS A 183 21.00 19.68 13.32
CA LYS A 183 20.79 20.42 12.06
C LYS A 183 21.42 19.78 10.81
N SER A 184 21.84 18.53 10.88
CA SER A 184 22.34 17.80 9.71
C SER A 184 21.20 17.38 8.78
N LEU A 185 20.04 17.03 9.35
CA LEU A 185 18.83 16.70 8.61
C LEU A 185 17.84 17.86 8.68
N ASN A 186 17.60 18.52 7.54
CA ASN A 186 16.61 19.58 7.42
C ASN A 186 15.23 18.99 7.09
N LEU A 187 14.27 19.14 8.01
CA LEU A 187 12.91 18.60 7.89
C LEU A 187 11.87 19.62 7.41
N LYS A 188 12.29 20.84 7.06
CA LYS A 188 11.38 21.93 6.67
C LYS A 188 10.70 21.75 5.31
N HIS A 189 11.11 20.76 4.51
CA HIS A 189 10.59 20.51 3.17
C HIS A 189 9.81 19.19 3.07
N ILE A 190 9.53 18.55 4.20
CA ILE A 190 8.76 17.30 4.24
C ILE A 190 7.33 17.56 3.75
N LYS A 191 6.97 16.89 2.66
CA LYS A 191 5.62 16.82 2.08
C LYS A 191 4.89 15.53 2.49
N HIS A 192 5.63 14.46 2.80
CA HIS A 192 5.06 13.17 3.19
C HIS A 192 5.72 12.64 4.47
N PHE A 193 4.90 12.35 5.48
CA PHE A 193 5.31 11.83 6.78
C PHE A 193 4.66 10.47 7.02
N ILE A 194 5.45 9.40 6.98
CA ILE A 194 4.95 8.03 7.07
C ILE A 194 5.46 7.35 8.35
N LEU A 195 4.55 6.66 9.05
CA LEU A 195 4.86 5.76 10.14
C LEU A 195 4.44 4.33 9.79
N ASP A 196 5.38 3.39 9.73
CA ASP A 196 5.10 1.96 9.64
C ASP A 196 5.33 1.28 11.00
N GLU A 197 4.51 0.28 11.33
CA GLU A 197 4.37 -0.25 12.70
C GLU A 197 4.10 0.86 13.73
N CYS A 198 3.16 1.76 13.39
CA CYS A 198 2.91 2.96 14.18
C CYS A 198 2.42 2.68 15.62
N ASP A 199 1.76 1.55 15.85
CA ASP A 199 1.35 1.10 17.18
C ASP A 199 2.56 0.87 18.09
N LYS A 200 3.56 0.11 17.61
CA LYS A 200 4.80 -0.16 18.36
C LYS A 200 5.58 1.11 18.66
N MET A 201 5.60 2.05 17.70
CA MET A 201 6.30 3.33 17.90
C MET A 201 5.57 4.25 18.88
N LEU A 202 4.24 4.30 18.86
CA LEU A 202 3.45 5.25 19.63
C LEU A 202 3.02 4.72 21.01
N GLU A 203 3.08 3.41 21.23
CA GLU A 203 2.83 2.77 22.53
C GLU A 203 3.97 3.06 23.53
N GLN A 204 5.21 3.05 23.06
CA GLN A 204 6.38 3.34 23.91
C GLN A 204 6.54 4.87 24.09
N LEU A 205 6.52 5.32 25.35
CA LEU A 205 6.52 6.75 25.69
C LEU A 205 7.73 7.51 25.11
N ASP A 206 8.92 6.90 25.18
CA ASP A 206 10.16 7.54 24.73
C ASP A 206 10.17 7.72 23.20
N MET A 207 9.86 6.67 22.44
CA MET A 207 9.75 6.78 20.97
C MET A 207 8.61 7.70 20.55
N ARG A 208 7.48 7.69 21.24
CA ARG A 208 6.38 8.62 20.97
C ARG A 208 6.81 10.07 21.13
N ARG A 209 7.58 10.39 22.17
CA ARG A 209 8.14 11.74 22.38
C ARG A 209 9.07 12.12 21.24
N ASP A 210 9.93 11.21 20.82
CA ASP A 210 10.85 11.45 19.70
C ASP A 210 10.09 11.71 18.40
N VAL A 211 9.10 10.88 18.06
CA VAL A 211 8.24 11.04 16.87
C VAL A 211 7.49 12.37 16.91
N GLN A 212 6.94 12.76 18.07
CA GLN A 212 6.25 14.04 18.23
C GLN A 212 7.18 15.24 18.03
N GLU A 213 8.42 15.15 18.52
CA GLU A 213 9.40 16.22 18.33
C GLU A 213 9.81 16.34 16.87
N ILE A 214 10.10 15.22 16.20
CA ILE A 214 10.38 15.19 14.76
C ILE A 214 9.21 15.78 13.98
N PHE A 215 7.97 15.40 14.31
CA PHE A 215 6.77 15.90 13.63
C PHE A 215 6.65 17.43 13.75
N ARG A 216 6.95 18.02 14.91
CA ARG A 216 6.93 19.49 15.09
C ARG A 216 8.01 20.22 14.29
N MET A 217 9.05 19.52 13.82
CA MET A 217 10.11 20.09 12.99
C MET A 217 9.76 20.08 11.49
N THR A 218 8.63 19.48 11.12
CA THR A 218 8.12 19.41 9.73
C THR A 218 7.04 20.47 9.48
N PRO A 219 6.75 20.83 8.21
CA PRO A 219 5.63 21.71 7.86
C PRO A 219 4.28 21.24 8.42
N HIS A 220 3.35 22.17 8.63
CA HIS A 220 1.98 21.82 9.02
C HIS A 220 1.22 21.14 7.87
N GLU A 221 1.33 21.69 6.67
CA GLU A 221 0.74 21.15 5.44
C GLU A 221 1.65 20.07 4.86
N LYS A 222 1.25 18.82 5.06
CA LYS A 222 1.92 17.61 4.57
C LYS A 222 0.96 16.44 4.69
N GLN A 223 1.13 15.44 3.83
CA GLN A 223 0.40 14.18 3.94
C GLN A 223 0.98 13.32 5.07
N VAL A 224 0.11 12.78 5.91
CA VAL A 224 0.46 11.87 7.00
C VAL A 224 -0.18 10.50 6.76
N MET A 225 0.66 9.47 6.66
CA MET A 225 0.20 8.09 6.49
C MET A 225 0.73 7.21 7.61
N MET A 226 -0.13 6.39 8.20
CA MET A 226 0.22 5.48 9.29
C MET A 226 -0.28 4.07 9.00
N PHE A 227 0.60 3.10 9.15
CA PHE A 227 0.36 1.70 8.88
C PHE A 227 0.68 0.86 10.09
N SER A 228 -0.18 -0.11 10.40
CA SER A 228 0.09 -1.13 11.40
C SER A 228 -0.68 -2.41 11.10
N ALA A 229 -0.19 -3.54 11.63
CA ALA A 229 -0.96 -4.78 11.68
C ALA A 229 -2.05 -4.74 12.78
N THR A 230 -1.81 -3.99 13.84
CA THR A 230 -2.64 -3.98 15.06
C THR A 230 -2.89 -2.55 15.51
N LEU A 231 -4.13 -2.06 15.40
CA LEU A 231 -4.52 -0.75 15.93
C LEU A 231 -5.56 -0.89 17.02
N SER A 232 -5.10 -0.91 18.28
CA SER A 232 -5.97 -0.92 19.47
C SER A 232 -6.86 0.33 19.52
N LYS A 233 -7.97 0.25 20.25
CA LYS A 233 -8.87 1.40 20.45
C LYS A 233 -8.19 2.57 21.16
N GLU A 234 -7.14 2.30 21.94
CA GLU A 234 -6.39 3.29 22.70
C GLU A 234 -5.35 4.05 21.85
N ILE A 235 -4.75 3.38 20.85
CA ILE A 235 -3.72 3.99 20.01
C ILE A 235 -4.31 4.82 18.87
N ARG A 236 -5.53 4.51 18.41
CA ARG A 236 -6.18 5.25 17.31
C ARG A 236 -6.35 6.75 17.59
N PRO A 237 -6.84 7.18 18.77
CA PRO A 237 -6.90 8.60 19.11
C PRO A 237 -5.52 9.27 19.12
N VAL A 238 -4.45 8.51 19.39
CA VAL A 238 -3.08 9.03 19.33
C VAL A 238 -2.66 9.28 17.90
N CYS A 239 -2.87 8.32 17.00
CA CYS A 239 -2.57 8.46 15.57
C CYS A 239 -3.33 9.64 14.95
N ARG A 240 -4.63 9.77 15.26
CA ARG A 240 -5.48 10.85 14.75
C ARG A 240 -4.98 12.25 15.11
N LYS A 241 -4.22 12.43 16.19
CA LYS A 241 -3.64 13.74 16.57
C LYS A 241 -2.56 14.24 15.62
N PHE A 242 -1.99 13.36 14.80
CA PHE A 242 -0.99 13.73 13.80
C PHE A 242 -1.62 14.08 12.45
N MET A 243 -2.90 13.78 12.26
CA MET A 243 -3.62 13.93 10.99
C MET A 243 -4.56 15.14 11.09
N GLN A 244 -4.72 15.90 10.02
CA GLN A 244 -5.54 17.13 10.02
C GLN A 244 -7.02 16.83 9.74
N ASP A 245 -7.26 15.92 8.80
CA ASP A 245 -8.58 15.38 8.51
C ASP A 245 -8.34 13.94 8.09
N VAL A 246 -8.72 12.97 8.95
CA VAL A 246 -8.63 11.55 8.55
C VAL A 246 -9.80 11.29 7.62
N ALA A 247 -9.70 11.84 6.42
CA ALA A 247 -10.69 11.69 5.37
C ALA A 247 -10.88 10.22 5.03
N TRP A 248 -9.86 9.38 5.30
CA TRP A 248 -9.95 7.96 5.02
C TRP A 248 -9.21 7.10 6.06
N SER A 249 -9.96 6.18 6.67
CA SER A 249 -9.46 5.20 7.64
C SER A 249 -9.91 3.81 7.21
N LEU A 250 -8.97 2.96 6.80
CA LEU A 250 -9.26 1.58 6.42
C LEU A 250 -8.94 0.63 7.56
N GLN A 251 -9.93 -0.18 7.92
CA GLN A 251 -9.77 -1.29 8.85
C GLN A 251 -10.23 -2.58 8.16
N LEU A 252 -9.28 -3.40 7.70
CA LEU A 252 -9.57 -4.70 7.09
C LEU A 252 -9.75 -5.84 8.13
N GLU A 253 -10.13 -5.51 9.36
CA GLU A 253 -10.29 -6.49 10.44
C GLU A 253 -11.66 -7.16 10.47
N LEU A 254 -12.65 -6.65 9.72
CA LEU A 254 -14.04 -7.11 9.79
C LEU A 254 -14.58 -7.78 8.52
N LEU A 255 -13.76 -7.95 7.47
CA LEU A 255 -14.22 -8.59 6.22
C LEU A 255 -13.95 -10.10 6.14
N PHE A 256 -13.31 -10.69 7.15
CA PHE A 256 -13.05 -12.13 7.17
C PHE A 256 -13.67 -12.78 8.42
N PRO A 257 -14.79 -13.53 8.29
CA PRO A 257 -15.09 -14.58 9.25
C PRO A 257 -13.89 -15.54 9.31
N GLU A 258 -13.64 -16.15 10.47
CA GLU A 258 -12.43 -16.90 10.85
C GLU A 258 -12.02 -18.12 9.96
N THR A 259 -12.56 -18.28 8.76
CA THR A 259 -12.50 -19.52 7.98
C THR A 259 -11.48 -19.56 6.84
N GLN A 260 -10.64 -18.54 6.61
CA GLN A 260 -9.55 -18.63 5.62
C GLN A 260 -8.19 -18.22 6.18
N THR A 261 -7.37 -19.23 6.47
CA THR A 261 -5.92 -19.10 6.61
C THR A 261 -5.29 -19.28 5.23
N CYS A 262 -4.68 -18.22 4.67
CA CYS A 262 -3.75 -18.39 3.55
C CYS A 262 -2.46 -19.00 4.09
N GLN A 263 -2.13 -20.23 3.67
CA GLN A 263 -0.81 -20.80 3.87
C GLN A 263 0.06 -20.51 2.64
N TRP A 264 1.21 -19.88 2.86
CA TRP A 264 2.27 -19.76 1.87
C TRP A 264 3.08 -21.06 1.89
N GLN A 265 3.04 -21.84 0.81
CA GLN A 265 3.98 -22.96 0.60
C GLN A 265 4.99 -22.56 -0.46
N GLU A 266 6.27 -22.58 -0.09
CA GLU A 266 7.38 -22.46 -1.04
C GLU A 266 7.49 -23.73 -1.88
N SER A 267 7.40 -23.60 -3.20
CA SER A 267 7.72 -24.68 -4.12
C SER A 267 9.24 -24.77 -4.30
N LYS A 268 9.77 -26.00 -4.51
CA LYS A 268 11.22 -26.26 -4.73
C LYS A 268 11.80 -25.63 -6.02
N THR A 269 11.02 -24.80 -6.73
CA THR A 269 11.41 -24.12 -7.97
C THR A 269 11.43 -22.59 -7.85
N GLY A 270 11.22 -22.03 -6.65
CA GLY A 270 11.35 -20.59 -6.40
C GLY A 270 10.24 -19.72 -6.99
N THR A 271 9.19 -20.31 -7.55
CA THR A 271 7.99 -19.58 -8.00
C THR A 271 6.94 -19.62 -6.89
N VAL A 272 6.45 -18.44 -6.48
CA VAL A 272 5.35 -18.26 -5.52
C VAL A 272 4.05 -18.15 -6.30
N SER A 273 3.11 -19.05 -6.06
CA SER A 273 1.78 -19.03 -6.67
C SER A 273 0.70 -19.26 -5.61
N GLN A 274 -0.36 -18.45 -5.68
CA GLN A 274 -1.51 -18.51 -4.78
C GLN A 274 -2.40 -19.69 -5.18
N VAL A 275 -2.63 -20.64 -4.27
CA VAL A 275 -3.54 -21.77 -4.50
C VAL A 275 -4.58 -21.79 -3.39
N ALA A 276 -5.85 -21.60 -3.73
CA ALA A 276 -6.95 -21.83 -2.81
C ALA A 276 -7.22 -23.34 -2.72
N GLY A 277 -7.00 -23.93 -1.54
CA GLY A 277 -7.29 -25.34 -1.28
C GLY A 277 -8.42 -25.49 -0.25
N PRO A 278 -9.37 -26.41 -0.42
CA PRO A 278 -10.37 -26.69 0.60
C PRO A 278 -9.72 -27.36 1.83
N VAL A 279 -10.17 -26.95 3.02
CA VAL A 279 -9.76 -27.55 4.29
C VAL A 279 -10.31 -28.98 4.37
N GLN A 280 -9.44 -29.98 4.31
CA GLN A 280 -9.80 -31.31 4.80
C GLN A 280 -10.00 -31.23 6.32
N LYS A 281 -11.25 -31.31 6.76
CA LYS A 281 -11.58 -31.57 8.17
C LYS A 281 -10.91 -32.90 8.56
N LYS A 282 -9.79 -32.84 9.28
CA LYS A 282 -9.32 -33.98 10.07
C LYS A 282 -10.39 -34.22 11.13
N ASN A 283 -11.26 -35.20 10.86
CA ASN A 283 -12.10 -35.80 11.88
C ASN A 283 -11.17 -36.31 12.98
N ARG A 284 -11.16 -35.60 14.11
CA ARG A 284 -10.55 -36.06 15.35
C ARG A 284 -11.46 -37.18 15.85
N GLN A 285 -11.21 -38.41 15.40
CA GLN A 285 -11.77 -39.60 16.03
C GLN A 285 -11.24 -39.64 17.46
N THR A 286 -12.13 -39.39 18.40
CA THR A 286 -12.02 -39.82 19.79
C THR A 286 -12.11 -41.34 19.82
N ALA A 287 -11.12 -42.00 20.40
CA ALA A 287 -11.20 -43.39 20.86
C ALA A 287 -10.03 -43.69 21.80
N PRO A 288 -10.17 -44.69 22.68
CA PRO A 288 -11.12 -44.82 23.79
C PRO A 288 -10.48 -44.43 25.13
#